data_AF-A0A5C7NAX0-F1
#
_entry.id   AF-A0A5C7NAX0-F1
#
_cell.length_a   1.000
_cell.length_b   1.000
_cell.length_c   1.000
_cell.angle_alpha   90.00
_cell.angle_beta   90.00
_cell.angle_gamma   90.00
#
_symmetry.space_group_name_H-M   'P 1'
#
loop_
_entity.id
_entity.type
_entity.pdbx_description
1 polymer ?
#
loop_
_entity_poly.entity_id
_entity_poly.type
_entity_poly.pdbx_seq_one_letter_code
_entity_poly.pdbx_strand_id
1 'polypeptide(L)'
;MRFLLSVLLCLIGTGAYAQPSDAKVKSDAIGNGNGVISFHFTKSTGTRQWNSSTGNWEYVRGVVVKRKSEYPGINLIVYEDVVYQYMGNGGYSFWKVRVVSNEYEGIPNPTQKEITEFISRDWPKFYGFYYSTITKLWHEPVLADTPRWVWHSPNSVEFRMKMKFDHIIRLKGIETQECIWKVRLYRDDPKEPWKNLFALRSEDGSDNNVLGMKNYTPQQLAQFEKQTLQFTLAEKTAQQEAGDLSKLVTVPAFNEAEEMARFVHNVLRNGTPEQFRAVMLQVCGPGFFVNGSKVQFTIQEEQNLANVITAVYSNRVTYKQLYCQLPEMKVEKWGNQPTRKDITIKSVLNNCNTQFTIERVNMGYKEGVPVTKLAIISYGIYVRQDQERTTISTRSAAGQRFVRRIKAPVVLI
;
A
#
# COMPACT_ATOMS: atom_id res chain seq x y z
N MET A 1 -65.49 -49.97 -61.25
CA MET A 1 -65.22 -49.35 -59.93
C MET A 1 -63.71 -49.28 -59.76
N ARG A 2 -63.00 -48.20 -60.15
CA ARG A 2 -62.87 -46.89 -59.48
C ARG A 2 -62.66 -47.01 -57.97
N PHE A 3 -61.40 -47.03 -57.54
CA PHE A 3 -60.96 -46.48 -56.26
C PHE A 3 -59.68 -45.67 -56.53
N LEU A 4 -59.84 -44.35 -56.53
CA LEU A 4 -58.76 -43.36 -56.47
C LEU A 4 -58.30 -43.29 -55.01
N LEU A 5 -57.03 -43.53 -54.75
CA LEU A 5 -56.38 -43.15 -53.49
C LEU A 5 -55.36 -42.05 -53.82
N SER A 6 -55.76 -40.80 -53.61
CA SER A 6 -54.91 -39.63 -53.76
C SER A 6 -53.94 -39.56 -52.57
N VAL A 7 -52.65 -39.83 -52.81
CA VAL A 7 -51.59 -39.57 -51.84
C VAL A 7 -51.25 -38.09 -51.90
N LEU A 8 -51.75 -37.34 -50.93
CA LEU A 8 -51.38 -35.95 -50.65
C LEU A 8 -49.99 -35.95 -49.98
N LEU A 9 -48.93 -35.73 -50.77
CA LEU A 9 -47.58 -35.49 -50.26
C LEU A 9 -47.54 -34.09 -49.62
N CYS A 10 -47.83 -34.00 -48.32
CA CYS A 10 -47.49 -32.83 -47.51
C CYS A 10 -45.96 -32.72 -47.42
N LEU A 11 -45.36 -32.01 -48.38
CA LEU A 11 -44.04 -31.42 -48.23
C LEU A 11 -44.14 -30.35 -47.13
N ILE A 12 -43.97 -30.77 -45.88
CA ILE A 12 -43.65 -29.86 -44.78
C ILE A 12 -42.24 -29.36 -45.08
N GLY A 13 -42.15 -28.25 -45.81
CA GLY A 13 -40.92 -27.50 -45.94
C GLY A 13 -40.48 -27.09 -44.54
N THR A 14 -39.49 -27.79 -44.00
CA THR A 14 -38.73 -27.29 -42.86
C THR A 14 -38.11 -25.98 -43.32
N GLY A 15 -38.71 -24.85 -42.90
CA GLY A 15 -38.13 -23.54 -43.11
C GLY A 15 -36.78 -23.51 -42.43
N ALA A 16 -35.71 -23.77 -43.18
CA ALA A 16 -34.36 -23.51 -42.76
C ALA A 16 -34.27 -21.99 -42.61
N TYR A 17 -34.36 -21.51 -41.37
CA TYR A 17 -34.08 -20.13 -41.03
C TYR A 17 -32.66 -19.82 -41.52
N ALA A 18 -32.54 -18.98 -42.54
CA ALA A 18 -31.27 -18.71 -43.19
C ALA A 18 -30.40 -17.84 -42.28
N GLN A 19 -29.63 -18.49 -41.40
CA GLN A 19 -28.56 -17.83 -40.67
C GLN A 19 -27.54 -17.22 -41.65
N PRO A 20 -26.91 -16.08 -41.32
CA PRO A 20 -25.85 -15.52 -42.15
C PRO A 20 -24.76 -16.56 -42.43
N SER A 21 -24.29 -16.64 -43.67
CA SER A 21 -23.20 -17.54 -44.03
C SER A 21 -21.88 -17.07 -43.40
N ASP A 22 -20.96 -18.00 -43.14
CA ASP A 22 -19.63 -17.66 -42.61
C ASP A 22 -18.88 -16.66 -43.51
N ALA A 23 -19.07 -16.73 -44.84
CA ALA A 23 -18.52 -15.76 -45.78
C ALA A 23 -19.09 -14.34 -45.58
N LYS A 24 -20.40 -14.24 -45.32
CA LYS A 24 -21.06 -12.97 -45.01
C LYS A 24 -20.59 -12.42 -43.67
N VAL A 25 -20.50 -13.27 -42.64
CA VAL A 25 -19.98 -12.89 -41.32
C VAL A 25 -18.55 -12.37 -41.40
N LYS A 26 -17.68 -13.06 -42.14
CA LYS A 26 -16.31 -12.61 -42.36
C LYS A 26 -16.28 -11.24 -43.04
N SER A 27 -17.05 -11.06 -44.12
CA SER A 27 -17.11 -9.80 -44.85
C SER A 27 -17.60 -8.64 -43.97
N ASP A 28 -18.60 -8.88 -43.11
CA ASP A 28 -19.15 -7.86 -42.22
C ASP A 28 -18.19 -7.51 -41.07
N ALA A 29 -17.43 -8.49 -40.56
CA ALA A 29 -16.43 -8.27 -39.52
C ALA A 29 -15.23 -7.45 -40.00
N ILE A 30 -14.71 -7.77 -41.20
CA ILE A 30 -13.46 -7.20 -41.70
C ILE A 30 -13.65 -6.01 -42.64
N GLY A 31 -14.88 -5.78 -43.13
CA GLY A 31 -15.18 -4.70 -44.08
C GLY A 31 -14.31 -4.79 -45.34
N ASN A 32 -13.55 -3.74 -45.63
CA ASN A 32 -12.61 -3.71 -46.76
C ASN A 32 -11.32 -4.53 -46.54
N GLY A 33 -11.14 -5.13 -45.36
CA GLY A 33 -10.01 -5.97 -45.01
C GLY A 33 -8.68 -5.22 -44.81
N ASN A 34 -8.67 -3.88 -44.86
CA ASN A 34 -7.43 -3.13 -44.74
C ASN A 34 -6.78 -3.35 -43.36
N GLY A 35 -5.49 -3.69 -43.36
CA GLY A 35 -4.74 -3.96 -42.14
C GLY A 35 -5.06 -5.30 -41.45
N VAL A 36 -5.95 -6.14 -41.99
CA VAL A 36 -6.26 -7.47 -41.44
C VAL A 36 -5.16 -8.47 -41.81
N ILE A 37 -4.71 -9.23 -40.82
CA ILE A 37 -3.66 -10.25 -40.94
C ILE A 37 -4.28 -11.65 -40.92
N SER A 38 -5.19 -11.91 -39.97
CA SER A 38 -5.91 -13.19 -39.89
C SER A 38 -7.31 -13.02 -39.31
N PHE A 39 -8.16 -14.01 -39.57
CA PHE A 39 -9.56 -14.06 -39.14
C PHE A 39 -9.92 -15.50 -38.81
N HIS A 40 -10.52 -15.73 -37.64
CA HIS A 40 -11.03 -17.04 -37.24
C HIS A 40 -12.35 -16.90 -36.46
N PHE A 41 -13.23 -17.89 -36.58
CA PHE A 41 -14.41 -17.97 -35.72
C PHE A 41 -14.02 -18.52 -34.34
N THR A 42 -14.62 -17.97 -33.27
CA THR A 42 -14.39 -18.48 -31.91
C THR A 42 -15.09 -19.83 -31.66
N LYS A 43 -16.15 -20.12 -32.44
CA LYS A 43 -16.94 -21.36 -32.38
C LYS A 43 -17.41 -21.79 -33.77
N SER A 44 -17.82 -23.05 -33.88
CA SER A 44 -18.36 -23.65 -35.12
C SER A 44 -19.75 -23.14 -35.50
N THR A 45 -20.54 -22.62 -34.56
CA THR A 45 -21.87 -22.03 -34.82
C THR A 45 -22.07 -20.71 -34.08
N GLY A 46 -23.00 -19.87 -34.56
CA GLY A 46 -23.47 -18.68 -33.85
C GLY A 46 -24.63 -19.00 -32.92
N THR A 47 -25.05 -18.00 -32.16
CA THR A 47 -26.10 -18.14 -31.14
C THR A 47 -27.22 -17.16 -31.40
N ARG A 48 -28.47 -17.61 -31.31
CA ARG A 48 -29.64 -16.73 -31.29
C ARG A 48 -29.90 -16.27 -29.86
N GLN A 49 -30.06 -14.97 -29.64
CA GLN A 49 -30.33 -14.39 -28.32
C GLN A 49 -31.40 -13.31 -28.40
N TRP A 50 -32.16 -13.12 -27.32
CA TRP A 50 -33.13 -12.02 -27.21
C TRP A 50 -32.43 -10.77 -26.68
N ASN A 51 -32.50 -9.66 -27.41
CA ASN A 51 -32.07 -8.36 -26.92
C ASN A 51 -33.28 -7.60 -26.36
N SER A 52 -33.37 -7.53 -25.04
CA SER A 52 -34.46 -6.85 -24.33
C SER A 52 -34.46 -5.33 -24.56
N SER A 53 -33.30 -4.71 -24.78
CA SER A 53 -33.19 -3.27 -25.00
C SER A 53 -33.73 -2.84 -26.35
N THR A 54 -33.60 -3.67 -27.38
CA THR A 54 -34.14 -3.39 -28.73
C THR A 54 -35.46 -4.11 -29.00
N GLY A 55 -35.94 -4.95 -28.06
CA GLY A 55 -37.13 -5.78 -28.25
C GLY A 55 -37.03 -6.69 -29.48
N ASN A 56 -35.84 -7.20 -29.81
CA ASN A 56 -35.61 -7.97 -31.04
C ASN A 56 -34.71 -9.19 -30.79
N TRP A 57 -34.87 -10.21 -31.63
CA TRP A 57 -33.96 -11.35 -31.69
C TRP A 57 -32.69 -10.98 -32.46
N GLU A 58 -31.55 -11.41 -31.93
CA GLU A 58 -30.25 -11.29 -32.56
C GLU A 58 -29.69 -12.66 -32.90
N TYR A 59 -28.96 -12.75 -34.01
CA TYR A 59 -27.99 -13.81 -34.25
C TYR A 59 -26.59 -13.23 -34.04
N VAL A 60 -25.80 -13.86 -33.17
CA VAL A 60 -24.46 -13.41 -32.82
C VAL A 60 -23.43 -14.45 -33.21
N ARG A 61 -22.36 -14.00 -33.86
CA ARG A 61 -21.23 -14.83 -34.19
C ARG A 61 -19.92 -14.23 -33.69
N GLY A 62 -19.27 -14.94 -32.78
CA GLY A 62 -17.97 -14.56 -32.24
C GLY A 62 -16.83 -14.84 -33.23
N VAL A 63 -15.94 -13.87 -33.38
CA VAL A 63 -14.79 -13.90 -34.27
C VAL A 63 -13.56 -13.32 -33.57
N VAL A 64 -12.38 -13.72 -34.02
CA VAL A 64 -11.10 -13.13 -33.64
C VAL A 64 -10.43 -12.60 -34.89
N VAL A 65 -10.09 -11.32 -34.88
CA VAL A 65 -9.44 -10.64 -36.00
C VAL A 65 -8.09 -10.12 -35.55
N LYS A 66 -7.02 -10.59 -36.18
CA LYS A 66 -5.67 -10.03 -36.00
C LYS A 66 -5.47 -8.93 -37.03
N ARG A 67 -5.07 -7.75 -36.57
CA ARG A 67 -4.86 -6.55 -37.40
C ARG A 67 -3.49 -5.93 -37.10
N LYS A 68 -2.95 -5.17 -38.05
CA LYS A 68 -1.81 -4.28 -37.79
C LYS A 68 -2.25 -3.20 -36.80
N SER A 69 -1.46 -2.97 -35.76
CA SER A 69 -1.67 -1.82 -34.89
C SER A 69 -0.98 -0.57 -35.46
N GLU A 70 -1.23 0.58 -34.83
CA GLU A 70 -0.48 1.82 -35.07
C GLU A 70 1.00 1.73 -34.61
N TYR A 71 1.36 0.73 -33.80
CA TYR A 71 2.71 0.55 -33.31
C TYR A 71 3.51 -0.41 -34.22
N PRO A 72 4.70 -0.01 -34.70
CA PRO A 72 5.53 -0.87 -35.54
C PRO A 72 5.86 -2.21 -34.89
N GLY A 73 5.64 -3.30 -35.62
CA GLY A 73 5.95 -4.67 -35.16
C GLY A 73 4.94 -5.27 -34.16
N ILE A 74 3.90 -4.53 -33.78
CA ILE A 74 2.88 -4.98 -32.83
C ILE A 74 1.55 -5.18 -33.55
N ASN A 75 0.91 -6.32 -33.28
CA ASN A 75 -0.40 -6.66 -33.82
C ASN A 75 -1.47 -6.45 -32.76
N LEU A 76 -2.64 -5.99 -33.18
CA LEU A 76 -3.86 -5.92 -32.38
C LEU A 76 -4.70 -7.18 -32.65
N ILE A 77 -5.04 -7.92 -31.61
CA ILE A 77 -5.97 -9.04 -31.64
C ILE A 77 -7.29 -8.52 -31.08
N VAL A 78 -8.32 -8.48 -31.93
CA VAL A 78 -9.66 -8.01 -31.56
C VAL A 78 -10.59 -9.21 -31.46
N TYR A 79 -11.16 -9.42 -30.28
CA TYR A 79 -12.24 -10.37 -30.08
C TYR A 79 -13.55 -9.63 -30.30
N GLU A 80 -14.35 -10.07 -31.27
CA GLU A 80 -15.52 -9.34 -31.74
C GLU A 80 -16.74 -10.26 -31.81
N ASP A 81 -17.91 -9.69 -31.61
CA ASP A 81 -19.20 -10.29 -31.93
C ASP A 81 -19.80 -9.59 -33.15
N VAL A 82 -20.05 -10.35 -34.22
CA VAL A 82 -20.80 -9.88 -35.38
C VAL A 82 -22.28 -10.13 -35.12
N VAL A 83 -23.06 -9.04 -35.05
CA VAL A 83 -24.45 -9.07 -34.60
C VAL A 83 -25.38 -8.79 -35.76
N TYR A 84 -26.38 -9.64 -35.91
CA TYR A 84 -27.44 -9.51 -36.89
C TYR A 84 -28.80 -9.42 -36.21
N GLN A 85 -29.66 -8.51 -36.66
CA GLN A 85 -31.02 -8.37 -36.16
C GLN A 85 -32.02 -9.17 -37.00
N TYR A 86 -33.01 -9.75 -36.33
CA TYR A 86 -34.10 -10.45 -37.00
C TYR A 86 -35.03 -9.46 -37.70
N MET A 87 -35.34 -9.71 -38.97
CA MET A 87 -36.11 -8.81 -39.84
C MET A 87 -37.55 -9.28 -40.12
N GLY A 88 -37.99 -10.39 -39.50
CA GLY A 88 -39.20 -11.09 -39.92
C GLY A 88 -38.94 -12.06 -41.08
N ASN A 89 -39.91 -12.93 -41.36
CA ASN A 89 -39.85 -13.96 -42.42
C ASN A 89 -38.61 -14.87 -42.39
N GLY A 90 -37.99 -15.06 -41.22
CA GLY A 90 -36.83 -15.93 -41.05
C GLY A 90 -35.48 -15.32 -41.41
N GLY A 91 -35.43 -14.05 -41.84
CA GLY A 91 -34.22 -13.36 -42.28
C GLY A 91 -33.51 -12.58 -41.19
N TYR A 92 -32.20 -12.44 -41.34
CA TYR A 92 -31.32 -11.65 -40.49
C TYR A 92 -30.61 -10.55 -41.32
N SER A 93 -30.53 -9.33 -40.79
CA SER A 93 -29.76 -8.23 -41.38
C SER A 93 -28.57 -7.87 -40.50
N PHE A 94 -27.44 -7.50 -41.11
CA PHE A 94 -26.28 -7.04 -40.35
C PHE A 94 -26.63 -5.79 -39.58
N TRP A 95 -26.32 -5.78 -38.28
CA TRP A 95 -26.55 -4.61 -37.43
C TRP A 95 -25.24 -3.92 -37.06
N LYS A 96 -24.30 -4.65 -36.44
CA LYS A 96 -23.04 -4.09 -35.97
C LYS A 96 -21.99 -5.15 -35.64
N VAL A 97 -20.75 -4.71 -35.55
CA VAL A 97 -19.66 -5.41 -34.88
C VAL A 97 -19.52 -4.84 -33.47
N ARG A 98 -19.42 -5.72 -32.46
CA ARG A 98 -19.20 -5.35 -31.06
C ARG A 98 -17.85 -5.88 -30.63
N VAL A 99 -16.93 -4.99 -30.27
CA VAL A 99 -15.64 -5.42 -29.68
C VAL A 99 -15.90 -5.91 -28.26
N VAL A 100 -15.47 -7.13 -27.98
CA VAL A 100 -15.56 -7.79 -26.68
C VAL A 100 -14.30 -7.50 -25.86
N SER A 101 -13.12 -7.67 -26.47
CA SER A 101 -11.83 -7.37 -25.85
C SER A 101 -10.75 -7.15 -26.91
N ASN A 102 -9.66 -6.52 -26.48
CA ASN A 102 -8.46 -6.30 -27.27
C ASN A 102 -7.25 -6.88 -26.55
N GLU A 103 -6.36 -7.49 -27.31
CA GLU A 103 -5.05 -7.95 -26.87
C GLU A 103 -3.98 -7.50 -27.86
N TYR A 104 -2.74 -7.39 -27.41
CA TYR A 104 -1.60 -7.02 -28.24
C TYR A 104 -0.58 -8.15 -28.30
N GLU A 105 -0.01 -8.36 -29.49
CA GLU A 105 0.99 -9.39 -29.73
C GLU A 105 2.22 -8.78 -30.38
N GLY A 106 3.41 -9.31 -30.08
CA GLY A 106 4.69 -8.83 -30.60
C GLY A 106 5.49 -7.99 -29.61
N ILE A 107 5.02 -7.87 -28.37
CA ILE A 107 5.70 -7.15 -27.29
C ILE A 107 6.44 -8.17 -26.40
N PRO A 108 7.74 -8.00 -26.14
CA PRO A 108 8.48 -8.88 -25.24
C PRO A 108 7.90 -8.82 -23.83
N ASN A 109 7.62 -9.99 -23.24
CA ASN A 109 7.18 -10.08 -21.86
C ASN A 109 8.32 -9.67 -20.90
N PRO A 110 8.02 -8.99 -19.79
CA PRO A 110 9.02 -8.69 -18.78
C PRO A 110 9.59 -9.98 -18.18
N THR A 111 10.88 -9.95 -17.89
CA THR A 111 11.60 -11.06 -17.26
C THR A 111 11.28 -11.16 -15.78
N GLN A 112 11.49 -12.34 -15.18
CA GLN A 112 11.39 -12.54 -13.73
C GLN A 112 12.18 -11.48 -12.95
N LYS A 113 13.40 -11.17 -13.40
CA LYS A 113 14.28 -10.21 -12.73
C LYS A 113 13.67 -8.81 -12.74
N GLU A 114 13.23 -8.32 -13.89
CA GLU A 114 12.58 -7.00 -14.00
C GLU A 114 11.33 -6.91 -13.13
N ILE A 115 10.55 -7.99 -13.06
CA ILE A 115 9.34 -8.05 -12.24
C ILE A 115 9.68 -7.99 -10.75
N THR A 116 10.62 -8.83 -10.27
CA THR A 116 11.04 -8.85 -8.86
C THR A 116 11.64 -7.50 -8.45
N GLU A 117 12.54 -6.93 -9.26
CA GLU A 117 13.15 -5.62 -9.00
C GLU A 117 12.13 -4.49 -8.95
N PHE A 118 11.06 -4.60 -9.72
CA PHE A 118 9.98 -3.61 -9.71
C PHE A 118 9.08 -3.76 -8.49
N ILE A 119 8.64 -4.98 -8.18
CA ILE A 119 7.80 -5.30 -7.03
C ILE A 119 8.50 -4.93 -5.72
N SER A 120 9.81 -5.15 -5.61
CA SER A 120 10.57 -4.88 -4.38
C SER A 120 10.65 -3.41 -4.00
N ARG A 121 10.26 -2.49 -4.91
CA ARG A 121 10.20 -1.05 -4.64
C ARG A 121 8.98 -0.67 -3.80
N ASP A 122 7.92 -1.45 -3.84
CA ASP A 122 6.67 -1.18 -3.13
C ASP A 122 5.95 -2.49 -2.73
N TRP A 123 6.55 -3.20 -1.79
CA TRP A 123 5.97 -4.41 -1.20
C TRP A 123 4.55 -4.21 -0.64
N PRO A 124 4.22 -3.11 0.06
CA PRO A 124 2.86 -2.86 0.53
C PRO A 124 1.84 -2.90 -0.60
N LYS A 125 2.16 -2.30 -1.76
CA LYS A 125 1.26 -2.27 -2.90
C LYS A 125 1.11 -3.61 -3.60
N PHE A 126 2.19 -4.39 -3.68
CA PHE A 126 2.12 -5.73 -4.25
C PHE A 126 1.32 -6.69 -3.38
N TYR A 127 1.57 -6.74 -2.07
CA TYR A 127 0.89 -7.67 -1.17
C TYR A 127 -0.48 -7.18 -0.68
N GLY A 128 -0.74 -5.88 -0.75
CA GLY A 128 -1.98 -5.28 -0.26
C GLY A 128 -2.27 -5.68 1.20
N PHE A 129 -3.47 -6.20 1.45
CA PHE A 129 -3.88 -6.70 2.77
C PHE A 129 -2.89 -7.71 3.37
N TYR A 130 -2.35 -8.61 2.53
CA TYR A 130 -1.46 -9.68 2.97
C TYR A 130 -0.11 -9.18 3.49
N TYR A 131 0.26 -7.94 3.18
CA TYR A 131 1.52 -7.34 3.65
C TYR A 131 1.65 -7.34 5.18
N SER A 132 0.51 -7.13 5.85
CA SER A 132 0.41 -7.06 7.31
C SER A 132 0.11 -8.40 7.98
N THR A 133 -0.05 -9.48 7.21
CA THR A 133 -0.44 -10.80 7.75
C THR A 133 0.57 -11.89 7.41
N ILE A 134 1.34 -11.76 6.32
CA ILE A 134 2.41 -12.69 5.96
C ILE A 134 3.51 -12.63 7.03
N THR A 135 3.79 -13.74 7.69
CA THR A 135 4.86 -13.88 8.70
C THR A 135 6.12 -14.54 8.14
N LYS A 136 6.00 -15.23 7.01
CA LYS A 136 7.13 -15.86 6.34
C LYS A 136 6.88 -15.98 4.86
N LEU A 137 7.85 -15.55 4.05
CA LEU A 137 7.95 -15.93 2.65
C LEU A 137 8.85 -17.16 2.54
N TRP A 138 8.38 -18.23 1.90
CA TRP A 138 9.21 -19.43 1.71
C TRP A 138 10.23 -19.25 0.58
N HIS A 139 9.90 -18.39 -0.38
CA HIS A 139 10.76 -17.92 -1.46
C HIS A 139 10.19 -16.58 -1.97
N GLU A 140 10.95 -15.89 -2.81
CA GLU A 140 10.45 -14.70 -3.51
C GLU A 140 9.28 -15.04 -4.44
N PRO A 141 8.39 -14.08 -4.76
CA PRO A 141 7.37 -14.26 -5.78
C PRO A 141 8.01 -14.66 -7.12
N VAL A 142 7.53 -15.74 -7.73
CA VAL A 142 8.02 -16.21 -9.03
C VAL A 142 6.91 -16.22 -10.07
N LEU A 143 7.24 -16.13 -11.35
CA LEU A 143 6.29 -16.39 -12.43
C LEU A 143 5.67 -17.79 -12.25
N ALA A 144 4.36 -17.88 -12.49
CA ALA A 144 3.69 -19.17 -12.47
C ALA A 144 4.18 -20.06 -13.63
N ASP A 145 4.02 -21.38 -13.50
CA ASP A 145 4.42 -22.32 -14.56
C ASP A 145 3.68 -22.03 -15.88
N THR A 146 2.45 -21.51 -15.77
CA THR A 146 1.70 -20.91 -16.88
C THR A 146 1.34 -19.45 -16.54
N PRO A 147 2.17 -18.45 -16.92
CA PRO A 147 1.93 -17.06 -16.56
C PRO A 147 0.68 -16.45 -17.22
N ARG A 148 0.21 -17.02 -18.35
CA ARG A 148 -0.94 -16.51 -19.12
C ARG A 148 -0.84 -15.00 -19.38
N TRP A 149 0.20 -14.61 -20.12
CA TRP A 149 0.46 -13.23 -20.49
C TRP A 149 -0.68 -12.65 -21.33
N VAL A 150 -1.20 -11.49 -20.92
CA VAL A 150 -2.20 -10.71 -21.66
C VAL A 150 -1.75 -9.26 -21.74
N TRP A 151 -1.38 -8.81 -22.94
CA TRP A 151 -1.10 -7.41 -23.19
C TRP A 151 -2.39 -6.67 -23.52
N HIS A 152 -2.88 -5.85 -22.60
CA HIS A 152 -4.09 -5.06 -22.80
C HIS A 152 -3.84 -3.79 -23.63
N SER A 153 -2.59 -3.32 -23.64
CA SER A 153 -2.07 -2.24 -24.47
C SER A 153 -0.55 -2.37 -24.52
N PRO A 154 0.16 -1.63 -25.39
CA PRO A 154 1.63 -1.59 -25.34
C PRO A 154 2.25 -1.10 -24.02
N ASN A 155 1.40 -0.54 -23.16
CA ASN A 155 1.75 0.06 -21.89
C ASN A 155 1.28 -0.77 -20.69
N SER A 156 0.60 -1.91 -20.90
CA SER A 156 0.05 -2.69 -19.81
C SER A 156 -0.03 -4.18 -20.10
N VAL A 157 0.57 -4.98 -19.23
CA VAL A 157 0.62 -6.43 -19.32
C VAL A 157 0.15 -7.07 -18.02
N GLU A 158 -0.74 -8.05 -18.13
CA GLU A 158 -1.18 -8.91 -17.04
C GLU A 158 -0.56 -10.30 -17.16
N PHE A 159 -0.22 -10.89 -16.02
CA PHE A 159 0.33 -12.24 -15.90
C PHE A 159 0.13 -12.81 -14.51
N ARG A 160 0.45 -14.09 -14.35
CA ARG A 160 0.29 -14.86 -13.12
C ARG A 160 1.64 -15.13 -12.46
N MET A 161 1.71 -14.87 -11.17
CA MET A 161 2.82 -15.22 -10.29
C MET A 161 2.39 -16.28 -9.28
N LYS A 162 3.30 -17.18 -8.89
CA LYS A 162 3.12 -18.19 -7.86
C LYS A 162 3.88 -17.79 -6.60
N MET A 163 3.26 -18.03 -5.46
CA MET A 163 3.75 -17.60 -4.15
C MET A 163 3.49 -18.65 -3.10
N LYS A 164 4.44 -18.82 -2.17
CA LYS A 164 4.27 -19.65 -0.98
C LYS A 164 4.66 -18.90 0.28
N PHE A 165 3.72 -18.81 1.22
CA PHE A 165 3.89 -18.00 2.43
C PHE A 165 3.10 -18.56 3.62
N ASP A 166 3.55 -18.19 4.82
CA ASP A 166 2.77 -18.35 6.04
C ASP A 166 2.10 -17.01 6.35
N HIS A 167 0.80 -17.03 6.70
CA HIS A 167 0.10 -15.82 7.10
C HIS A 167 -0.84 -16.03 8.28
N ILE A 168 -1.09 -14.95 9.02
CA ILE A 168 -1.98 -14.93 10.17
C ILE A 168 -3.44 -14.92 9.69
N ILE A 169 -4.20 -15.92 10.15
CA ILE A 169 -5.65 -15.89 10.19
C ILE A 169 -6.08 -15.45 11.58
N ARG A 170 -6.65 -14.24 11.66
CA ARG A 170 -7.09 -13.63 12.92
C ARG A 170 -7.96 -14.60 13.72
N LEU A 171 -7.72 -14.65 15.03
CA LEU A 171 -8.45 -15.49 16.00
C LEU A 171 -8.36 -17.01 15.76
N LYS A 172 -7.52 -17.47 14.82
CA LYS A 172 -7.41 -18.90 14.48
C LYS A 172 -5.98 -19.42 14.59
N GLY A 173 -5.05 -18.85 13.83
CA GLY A 173 -3.71 -19.39 13.75
C GLY A 173 -2.92 -18.90 12.55
N ILE A 174 -1.92 -19.68 12.13
CA ILE A 174 -1.10 -19.42 10.94
C ILE A 174 -1.38 -20.49 9.90
N GLU A 175 -1.70 -20.04 8.69
CA GLU A 175 -1.92 -20.88 7.52
C GLU A 175 -0.71 -20.80 6.59
N THR A 176 -0.21 -21.96 6.16
CA THR A 176 0.75 -22.05 5.06
C THR A 176 -0.03 -22.23 3.76
N GLN A 177 0.12 -21.29 2.85
CA GLN A 177 -0.58 -21.27 1.57
C GLN A 177 0.41 -21.20 0.41
N GLU A 178 0.10 -21.93 -0.67
CA GLU A 178 0.67 -21.69 -2.00
C GLU A 178 -0.46 -21.20 -2.92
N CYS A 179 -0.29 -20.05 -3.57
CA CYS A 179 -1.35 -19.48 -4.40
C CYS A 179 -0.83 -18.67 -5.59
N ILE A 180 -1.73 -18.46 -6.55
CA ILE A 180 -1.50 -17.60 -7.71
C ILE A 180 -1.95 -16.18 -7.42
N TRP A 181 -1.13 -15.22 -7.83
CA TRP A 181 -1.42 -13.79 -7.87
C TRP A 181 -1.53 -13.35 -9.32
N LYS A 182 -2.61 -12.61 -9.63
CA LYS A 182 -2.80 -11.92 -10.91
C LYS A 182 -2.14 -10.55 -10.78
N VAL A 183 -1.11 -10.31 -11.58
CA VAL A 183 -0.26 -9.12 -11.52
C VAL A 183 -0.37 -8.40 -12.85
N ARG A 184 -0.60 -7.10 -12.79
CA ARG A 184 -0.66 -6.23 -13.96
C ARG A 184 0.30 -5.06 -13.80
N LEU A 185 1.18 -4.88 -14.76
CA LEU A 185 2.15 -3.79 -14.81
C LEU A 185 1.66 -2.68 -15.74
N TYR A 186 2.09 -1.45 -15.47
CA TYR A 186 1.75 -0.26 -16.23
C TYR A 186 2.97 0.66 -16.40
N ARG A 187 3.03 1.30 -17.55
CA ARG A 187 3.98 2.37 -17.91
C ARG A 187 3.27 3.44 -18.74
N ASP A 188 3.85 4.63 -18.86
CA ASP A 188 3.23 5.71 -19.62
C ASP A 188 3.53 5.60 -21.13
N ASP A 189 4.71 5.07 -21.49
CA ASP A 189 5.16 4.88 -22.88
C ASP A 189 5.79 3.48 -23.09
N PRO A 190 5.69 2.86 -24.28
CA PRO A 190 6.26 1.53 -24.55
C PRO A 190 7.78 1.41 -24.41
N LYS A 191 8.50 2.53 -24.35
CA LYS A 191 9.96 2.57 -24.16
C LYS A 191 10.37 2.95 -22.74
N GLU A 192 9.43 3.37 -21.91
CA GLU A 192 9.70 3.76 -20.53
C GLU A 192 9.71 2.55 -19.57
N PRO A 193 10.42 2.68 -18.42
CA PRO A 193 10.34 1.70 -17.34
C PRO A 193 8.91 1.52 -16.81
N TRP A 194 8.68 0.38 -16.15
CA TRP A 194 7.45 0.17 -15.39
C TRP A 194 7.31 1.23 -14.30
N LYS A 195 6.11 1.79 -14.19
CA LYS A 195 5.77 2.90 -13.30
C LYS A 195 4.80 2.50 -12.21
N ASN A 196 3.87 1.59 -12.53
CA ASN A 196 2.83 1.18 -11.61
C ASN A 196 2.53 -0.32 -11.71
N LEU A 197 2.00 -0.91 -10.64
CA LEU A 197 1.48 -2.27 -10.61
C LEU A 197 0.12 -2.34 -9.93
N PHE A 198 -0.60 -3.39 -10.28
CA PHE A 198 -1.76 -3.88 -9.55
C PHE A 198 -1.56 -5.38 -9.34
N ALA A 199 -1.79 -5.87 -8.12
CA ALA A 199 -1.66 -7.28 -7.82
C ALA A 199 -2.81 -7.72 -6.90
N LEU A 200 -3.40 -8.86 -7.23
CA LEU A 200 -4.44 -9.49 -6.43
C LEU A 200 -4.16 -10.98 -6.34
N ARG A 201 -4.33 -11.55 -5.15
CA ARG A 201 -4.43 -13.00 -4.99
C ARG A 201 -5.64 -13.49 -5.79
N SER A 202 -5.48 -14.56 -6.56
CA SER A 202 -6.57 -15.18 -7.31
C SER A 202 -7.70 -15.62 -6.37
N GLU A 203 -8.95 -15.44 -6.79
CA GLU A 203 -10.13 -15.95 -6.10
C GLU A 203 -10.53 -17.35 -6.57
N ASP A 204 -9.92 -17.82 -7.67
CA ASP A 204 -10.18 -19.12 -8.24
C ASP A 204 -9.70 -20.21 -7.25
N GLY A 205 -10.60 -21.11 -6.83
CA GLY A 205 -10.26 -22.14 -5.84
C GLY A 205 -9.11 -23.06 -6.30
N SER A 206 -8.98 -23.32 -7.60
CA SER A 206 -7.89 -24.10 -8.19
C SER A 206 -6.52 -23.42 -8.10
N ASP A 207 -6.51 -22.11 -7.91
CA ASP A 207 -5.29 -21.29 -7.84
C ASP A 207 -4.79 -21.14 -6.38
N ASN A 208 -5.47 -21.75 -5.41
CA ASN A 208 -5.24 -21.56 -3.98
C ASN A 208 -5.11 -22.90 -3.24
N ASN A 209 -3.88 -23.27 -2.90
CA ASN A 209 -3.59 -24.50 -2.17
C ASN A 209 -3.25 -24.19 -0.70
N VAL A 210 -4.11 -24.61 0.22
CA VAL A 210 -3.81 -24.59 1.66
C VAL A 210 -2.99 -25.83 1.99
N LEU A 211 -1.74 -25.63 2.40
CA LEU A 211 -0.79 -26.70 2.66
C LEU A 211 -0.76 -27.11 4.13
N GLY A 212 -1.21 -26.24 5.03
CA GLY A 212 -1.28 -26.55 6.45
C GLY A 212 -1.85 -25.39 7.27
N MET A 213 -2.34 -25.72 8.45
CA MET A 213 -2.85 -24.75 9.42
C MET A 213 -2.38 -25.15 10.81
N LYS A 214 -1.80 -24.19 11.54
CA LYS A 214 -1.44 -24.37 12.95
C LYS A 214 -2.20 -23.36 13.79
N ASN A 215 -2.99 -23.87 14.74
CA ASN A 215 -3.79 -23.04 15.62
C ASN A 215 -2.94 -22.44 16.74
N TYR A 216 -3.24 -21.20 17.12
CA TYR A 216 -2.54 -20.47 18.15
C TYR A 216 -3.53 -19.67 19.00
N THR A 217 -3.17 -19.41 20.26
CA THR A 217 -3.94 -18.50 21.10
C THR A 217 -3.78 -17.05 20.61
N PRO A 218 -4.70 -16.13 20.95
CA PRO A 218 -4.55 -14.70 20.62
C PRO A 218 -3.23 -14.11 21.11
N GLN A 219 -2.75 -14.51 22.30
CA GLN A 219 -1.48 -14.03 22.86
C GLN A 219 -0.27 -14.53 22.07
N GLN A 220 -0.34 -15.75 21.54
CA GLN A 220 0.70 -16.29 20.66
C GLN A 220 0.69 -15.58 19.29
N LEU A 221 -0.49 -15.33 18.72
CA LEU A 221 -0.63 -14.58 17.46
C LEU A 221 -0.06 -13.17 17.54
N ALA A 222 -0.25 -12.47 18.65
CA ALA A 222 0.33 -11.15 18.88
C ALA A 222 1.87 -11.13 18.83
N GLN A 223 2.54 -12.27 19.08
CA GLN A 223 4.00 -12.37 18.89
C GLN A 223 4.38 -12.54 17.42
N PHE A 224 3.54 -13.20 16.62
CA PHE A 224 3.75 -13.35 15.18
C PHE A 224 3.46 -12.07 14.40
N GLU A 225 2.59 -11.19 14.90
CA GLU A 225 2.37 -9.86 14.31
C GLU A 225 3.68 -9.05 14.22
N LYS A 226 4.62 -9.28 15.15
CA LYS A 226 5.98 -8.71 15.18
C LYS A 226 6.98 -9.42 14.26
N GLN A 227 6.52 -10.38 13.47
CA GLN A 227 7.30 -11.10 12.47
C GLN A 227 6.66 -10.97 11.10
N THR A 228 5.63 -10.12 10.97
CA THR A 228 4.99 -9.87 9.68
C THR A 228 5.99 -9.24 8.72
N LEU A 229 5.74 -9.38 7.42
CA LEU A 229 6.58 -8.78 6.38
C LEU A 229 6.61 -7.25 6.55
N GLN A 230 5.45 -6.64 6.84
CA GLN A 230 5.35 -5.23 7.21
C GLN A 230 6.28 -4.87 8.36
N PHE A 231 6.19 -5.58 9.49
CA PHE A 231 7.00 -5.29 10.66
C PHE A 231 8.48 -5.49 10.37
N THR A 232 8.85 -6.62 9.77
CA THR A 232 10.25 -7.00 9.53
C THR A 232 10.96 -6.02 8.60
N LEU A 233 10.31 -5.59 7.52
CA LEU A 233 10.89 -4.61 6.61
C LEU A 233 10.98 -3.23 7.24
N ALA A 234 9.94 -2.79 7.95
CA ALA A 234 9.96 -1.51 8.64
C ALA A 234 11.03 -1.45 9.74
N GLU A 235 11.19 -2.54 10.50
CA GLU A 235 12.23 -2.68 11.52
C GLU A 235 13.63 -2.67 10.90
N LYS A 236 13.84 -3.38 9.77
CA LYS A 236 15.13 -3.35 9.06
C LYS A 236 15.51 -1.94 8.62
N THR A 237 14.57 -1.20 8.03
CA THR A 237 14.78 0.20 7.64
C THR A 237 15.09 1.06 8.87
N ALA A 238 14.29 0.96 9.94
CA ALA A 238 14.50 1.71 11.17
C ALA A 238 15.84 1.39 11.83
N GLN A 239 16.31 0.14 11.78
CA GLN A 239 17.62 -0.26 12.30
C GLN A 239 18.76 0.37 11.51
N GLN A 240 18.65 0.44 10.18
CA GLN A 240 19.63 1.10 9.34
C GLN A 240 19.70 2.60 9.65
N GLU A 241 18.55 3.28 9.67
CA GLU A 241 18.46 4.70 10.03
C GLU A 241 19.00 4.99 11.43
N ALA A 242 18.62 4.18 12.43
CA ALA A 242 19.13 4.32 13.79
C ALA A 242 20.65 4.09 13.88
N GLY A 243 21.18 3.13 13.11
CA GLY A 243 22.62 2.88 13.02
C GLY A 243 23.37 4.06 12.40
N ASP A 244 22.82 4.71 11.38
CA ASP A 244 23.40 5.90 10.79
C ASP A 244 23.33 7.11 11.73
N LEU A 245 22.18 7.31 12.39
CA LEU A 245 21.98 8.36 13.40
C LEU A 245 22.90 8.20 14.62
N SER A 246 23.14 6.97 15.07
CA SER A 246 24.02 6.71 16.23
C SER A 246 25.46 7.17 16.02
N LYS A 247 25.90 7.35 14.76
CA LYS A 247 27.24 7.86 14.42
C LYS A 247 27.35 9.37 14.68
N LEU A 248 26.23 10.09 14.79
CA LEU A 248 26.20 11.55 14.94
C LEU A 248 26.45 12.01 16.39
N VAL A 249 26.23 11.13 17.37
CA VAL A 249 26.34 11.46 18.79
C VAL A 249 26.66 10.21 19.61
N THR A 250 27.70 10.30 20.45
CA THR A 250 28.00 9.25 21.44
C THR A 250 27.21 9.53 22.71
N VAL A 251 26.25 8.66 23.02
CA VAL A 251 25.47 8.74 24.27
C VAL A 251 26.22 7.95 25.35
N PRO A 252 26.66 8.60 26.44
CA PRO A 252 27.38 7.90 27.51
C PRO A 252 26.45 6.96 28.30
N ALA A 253 27.04 6.02 29.02
CA ALA A 253 26.32 5.27 30.04
C ALA A 253 26.09 6.19 31.25
N PHE A 254 24.82 6.43 31.60
CA PHE A 254 24.46 7.27 32.74
C PHE A 254 24.33 6.44 34.01
N ASN A 255 24.90 6.93 35.11
CA ASN A 255 24.73 6.33 36.42
C ASN A 255 23.53 6.94 37.15
N GLU A 256 23.33 8.25 36.96
CA GLU A 256 22.25 9.04 37.57
C GLU A 256 21.33 9.67 36.53
N ALA A 257 20.04 9.82 36.87
CA ALA A 257 19.04 10.43 35.98
C ALA A 257 19.37 11.89 35.64
N GLU A 258 19.99 12.60 36.57
CA GLU A 258 20.42 13.98 36.44
C GLU A 258 21.52 14.14 35.38
N GLU A 259 22.41 13.16 35.25
CA GLU A 259 23.43 13.14 34.19
C GLU A 259 22.77 13.01 32.81
N MET A 260 21.80 12.10 32.70
CA MET A 260 21.01 11.91 31.48
C MET A 260 20.24 13.19 31.13
N ALA A 261 19.54 13.80 32.09
CA ALA A 261 18.78 15.02 31.86
C ALA A 261 19.69 16.18 31.42
N ARG A 262 20.87 16.34 32.02
CA ARG A 262 21.86 17.35 31.59
C ARG A 262 22.38 17.08 30.17
N PHE A 263 22.62 15.82 29.83
CA PHE A 263 23.08 15.45 28.50
C PHE A 263 22.02 15.78 27.44
N VAL A 264 20.77 15.36 27.66
CA VAL A 264 19.66 15.64 26.74
C VAL A 264 19.42 17.16 26.64
N HIS A 265 19.47 17.88 27.76
CA HIS A 265 19.39 19.34 27.79
C HIS A 265 20.49 20.01 26.95
N ASN A 266 21.74 19.54 27.07
CA ASN A 266 22.84 20.07 26.27
C ASN A 266 22.62 19.85 24.77
N VAL A 267 22.08 18.69 24.40
CA VAL A 267 21.76 18.37 22.99
C VAL A 267 20.62 19.27 22.49
N LEU A 268 19.54 19.44 23.27
CA LEU A 268 18.46 20.40 22.97
C LEU A 268 18.96 21.83 22.78
N ARG A 269 19.98 22.24 23.54
CA ARG A 269 20.53 23.60 23.48
C ARG A 269 21.53 23.79 22.35
N ASN A 270 22.38 22.80 22.08
CA ASN A 270 23.61 22.97 21.30
C ASN A 270 23.79 21.97 20.15
N GLY A 271 22.93 20.96 20.05
CA GLY A 271 22.98 19.96 19.00
C GLY A 271 22.17 20.32 17.76
N THR A 272 21.96 19.33 16.90
CA THR A 272 21.11 19.40 15.70
C THR A 272 19.83 18.57 15.87
N PRO A 273 18.80 18.76 15.00
CA PRO A 273 17.64 17.87 14.92
C PRO A 273 17.99 16.38 14.89
N GLU A 274 18.97 16.00 14.06
CA GLU A 274 19.40 14.62 13.85
C GLU A 274 20.13 14.08 15.08
N GLN A 275 20.97 14.89 15.72
CA GLN A 275 21.62 14.52 16.98
C GLN A 275 20.60 14.31 18.08
N PHE A 276 19.60 15.18 18.21
CA PHE A 276 18.55 15.01 19.20
C PHE A 276 17.74 13.73 18.96
N ARG A 277 17.34 13.48 17.71
CA ARG A 277 16.68 12.22 17.33
C ARG A 277 17.53 11.01 17.68
N ALA A 278 18.82 11.04 17.37
CA ALA A 278 19.77 9.98 17.67
C ALA A 278 19.90 9.72 19.17
N VAL A 279 19.86 10.77 20.01
CA VAL A 279 19.85 10.63 21.47
C VAL A 279 18.55 9.98 21.94
N MET A 280 17.38 10.47 21.48
CA MET A 280 16.08 9.95 21.91
C MET A 280 15.93 8.46 21.60
N LEU A 281 16.40 8.00 20.43
CA LEU A 281 16.45 6.57 20.08
C LEU A 281 17.24 5.71 21.08
N GLN A 282 18.22 6.28 21.79
CA GLN A 282 19.11 5.57 22.71
C GLN A 282 18.72 5.70 24.19
N VAL A 283 17.99 6.76 24.56
CA VAL A 283 17.63 7.06 25.96
C VAL A 283 16.15 6.84 26.28
N CYS A 284 15.26 6.76 25.29
CA CYS A 284 13.85 6.46 25.53
C CYS A 284 13.64 5.01 25.97
N GLY A 285 12.68 4.81 26.85
CA GLY A 285 12.26 3.49 27.31
C GLY A 285 11.36 2.77 26.31
N PRO A 286 11.05 1.47 26.53
CA PRO A 286 10.27 0.65 25.62
C PRO A 286 8.89 1.21 25.23
N GLY A 287 8.26 2.01 26.10
CA GLY A 287 6.92 2.57 25.85
C GLY A 287 6.84 3.57 24.69
N PHE A 288 7.98 4.09 24.22
CA PHE A 288 8.04 5.00 23.07
C PHE A 288 8.05 4.26 21.72
N PHE A 289 8.40 2.97 21.72
CA PHE A 289 8.63 2.19 20.51
C PHE A 289 7.42 1.32 20.16
N VAL A 290 7.29 0.97 18.88
CA VAL A 290 6.35 -0.06 18.45
C VAL A 290 6.67 -1.36 19.20
N ASN A 291 5.64 -2.03 19.72
CA ASN A 291 5.82 -3.25 20.50
C ASN A 291 6.62 -4.30 19.73
N GLY A 292 7.79 -4.70 20.26
CA GLY A 292 8.72 -5.62 19.61
C GLY A 292 9.91 -4.95 18.92
N SER A 293 9.86 -3.63 18.71
CA SER A 293 10.96 -2.82 18.20
C SER A 293 11.74 -2.16 19.33
N LYS A 294 13.00 -1.83 19.06
CA LYS A 294 13.85 -0.98 19.91
C LYS A 294 14.29 0.32 19.21
N VAL A 295 13.87 0.51 17.96
CA VAL A 295 14.36 1.61 17.10
C VAL A 295 13.25 2.30 16.32
N GLN A 296 12.08 1.68 16.19
CA GLN A 296 10.91 2.26 15.54
C GLN A 296 10.02 2.91 16.59
N PHE A 297 9.95 4.25 16.61
CA PHE A 297 8.99 4.95 17.46
C PHE A 297 7.57 4.67 17.02
N THR A 298 6.62 4.75 17.95
CA THR A 298 5.20 4.75 17.60
C THR A 298 4.86 5.95 16.72
N ILE A 299 3.78 5.88 15.95
CA ILE A 299 3.32 7.00 15.11
C ILE A 299 3.12 8.28 15.93
N GLN A 300 2.55 8.16 17.13
CA GLN A 300 2.35 9.28 18.03
C GLN A 300 3.68 9.89 18.46
N GLU A 301 4.66 9.05 18.79
CA GLU A 301 5.97 9.53 19.23
C GLU A 301 6.78 10.15 18.09
N GLU A 302 6.72 9.61 16.87
CA GLU A 302 7.33 10.26 15.69
C GLU A 302 6.77 11.68 15.48
N GLN A 303 5.45 11.84 15.60
CA GLN A 303 4.81 13.15 15.50
C GLN A 303 5.22 14.08 16.65
N ASN A 304 5.23 13.58 17.88
CA ASN A 304 5.67 14.35 19.05
C ASN A 304 7.12 14.82 18.88
N LEU A 305 8.02 13.92 18.48
CA LEU A 305 9.43 14.23 18.29
C LEU A 305 9.65 15.25 17.17
N ALA A 306 8.92 15.14 16.05
CA ALA A 306 8.96 16.12 14.96
C ALA A 306 8.50 17.52 15.42
N ASN A 307 7.43 17.58 16.22
CA ASN A 307 6.94 18.83 16.81
C ASN A 307 7.98 19.45 17.76
N VAL A 308 8.61 18.63 18.60
CA VAL A 308 9.66 19.05 19.52
C VAL A 308 10.88 19.56 18.75
N ILE A 309 11.35 18.83 17.75
CA ILE A 309 12.47 19.24 16.89
C ILE A 309 12.18 20.61 16.24
N THR A 310 10.99 20.77 15.67
CA THR A 310 10.57 22.04 15.07
C THR A 310 10.58 23.16 16.10
N ALA A 311 10.00 22.90 17.28
CA ALA A 311 9.94 23.89 18.35
C ALA A 311 11.31 24.29 18.89
N VAL A 312 12.23 23.34 19.03
CA VAL A 312 13.56 23.54 19.62
C VAL A 312 14.50 24.25 18.65
N TYR A 313 14.52 23.84 17.38
CA TYR A 313 15.56 24.22 16.42
C TYR A 313 15.10 25.16 15.30
N SER A 314 13.81 25.18 14.97
CA SER A 314 13.31 25.90 13.78
C SER A 314 12.46 27.13 14.08
N ASN A 315 12.00 27.29 15.33
CA ASN A 315 11.19 28.43 15.72
C ASN A 315 12.02 29.71 15.91
N ARG A 316 11.35 30.87 15.78
CA ARG A 316 11.95 32.21 15.98
C ARG A 316 12.60 32.36 17.36
N VAL A 317 11.94 31.82 18.39
CA VAL A 317 12.49 31.69 19.73
C VAL A 317 12.86 30.22 19.92
N THR A 318 14.16 29.96 20.02
CA THR A 318 14.72 28.60 20.13
C THR A 318 14.88 28.20 21.60
N TYR A 319 14.98 26.89 21.85
CA TYR A 319 15.27 26.36 23.18
C TYR A 319 16.55 26.99 23.79
N LYS A 320 17.58 27.19 22.96
CA LYS A 320 18.85 27.81 23.36
C LYS A 320 18.70 29.24 23.89
N GLN A 321 17.72 29.99 23.42
CA GLN A 321 17.48 31.35 23.91
C GLN A 321 16.73 31.36 25.25
N LEU A 322 15.97 30.29 25.55
CA LEU A 322 15.13 30.21 26.75
C LEU A 322 15.81 29.56 27.95
N TYR A 323 16.70 28.60 27.74
CA TYR A 323 17.28 27.83 28.85
C TYR A 323 18.78 28.08 28.96
N CYS A 324 19.29 28.42 30.15
CA CYS A 324 20.72 28.56 30.41
C CYS A 324 21.50 27.27 30.14
N GLN A 325 22.81 27.36 29.86
CA GLN A 325 23.66 26.18 29.65
C GLN A 325 23.78 25.28 30.89
N LEU A 326 23.77 25.89 32.07
CA LEU A 326 23.76 25.21 33.36
C LEU A 326 22.50 25.63 34.11
N PRO A 327 21.34 25.06 33.77
CA PRO A 327 20.07 25.44 34.38
C PRO A 327 19.95 24.88 35.80
N GLU A 328 19.16 25.56 36.62
CA GLU A 328 18.69 24.98 37.88
C GLU A 328 17.76 23.80 37.57
N MET A 329 18.04 22.64 38.16
CA MET A 329 17.22 21.43 38.03
C MET A 329 16.55 21.12 39.35
N LYS A 330 15.23 21.04 39.34
CA LYS A 330 14.44 20.50 40.45
C LYS A 330 14.29 18.99 40.24
N VAL A 331 14.69 18.21 41.23
CA VAL A 331 14.58 16.74 41.20
C VAL A 331 13.55 16.32 42.25
N GLU A 332 12.50 15.63 41.81
CA GLU A 332 11.47 15.08 42.67
C GLU A 332 11.52 13.55 42.61
N LYS A 333 11.53 12.91 43.78
CA LYS A 333 11.45 11.45 43.89
C LYS A 333 9.99 11.03 43.97
N TRP A 334 9.61 10.01 43.20
CA TRP A 334 8.22 9.56 43.16
C TRP A 334 7.89 8.63 44.33
N GLY A 335 7.42 9.19 45.45
CA GLY A 335 6.91 8.41 46.59
C GLY A 335 7.83 7.26 47.02
N ASN A 336 7.31 6.03 47.04
CA ASN A 336 8.05 4.80 47.39
C ASN A 336 8.82 4.15 46.22
N GLN A 337 8.95 4.80 45.06
CA GLN A 337 9.74 4.31 43.92
C GLN A 337 11.09 5.04 43.86
N PRO A 338 12.13 4.56 44.57
CA PRO A 338 13.41 5.27 44.70
C PRO A 338 14.16 5.41 43.37
N THR A 339 13.82 4.61 42.36
CA THR A 339 14.45 4.58 41.03
C THR A 339 13.84 5.55 40.03
N ARG A 340 12.65 6.10 40.31
CA ARG A 340 11.95 7.05 39.43
C ARG A 340 12.16 8.48 39.91
N LYS A 341 12.68 9.32 39.02
CA LYS A 341 12.93 10.74 39.28
C LYS A 341 12.23 11.59 38.22
N ASP A 342 11.50 12.61 38.66
CA ASP A 342 11.01 13.69 37.82
C ASP A 342 11.99 14.85 37.91
N ILE A 343 12.53 15.25 36.76
CA ILE A 343 13.53 16.30 36.66
C ILE A 343 12.92 17.45 35.88
N THR A 344 12.74 18.59 36.56
CA THR A 344 12.28 19.84 35.95
C THR A 344 13.46 20.78 35.75
N ILE A 345 13.71 21.16 34.51
CA ILE A 345 14.70 22.15 34.11
C ILE A 345 13.98 23.49 33.93
N LYS A 346 14.39 24.49 34.71
CA LYS A 346 13.79 25.83 34.64
C LYS A 346 14.38 26.63 33.48
N SER A 347 13.52 27.30 32.72
CA SER A 347 13.96 28.33 31.76
C SER A 347 14.13 29.69 32.45
N VAL A 348 14.67 30.67 31.73
CA VAL A 348 14.73 32.07 32.20
C VAL A 348 13.35 32.75 32.21
N LEU A 349 12.33 32.12 31.60
CA LEU A 349 10.96 32.62 31.58
C LEU A 349 10.08 31.83 32.56
N ASN A 350 9.27 32.56 33.32
CA ASN A 350 8.27 31.96 34.22
C ASN A 350 7.29 31.06 33.43
N ASN A 351 6.96 29.91 34.02
CA ASN A 351 6.04 28.90 33.47
C ASN A 351 6.49 28.28 32.14
N CYS A 352 7.78 28.35 31.81
CA CYS A 352 8.37 27.65 30.68
C CYS A 352 9.40 26.67 31.25
N ASN A 353 9.01 25.41 31.47
CA ASN A 353 9.86 24.40 32.08
C ASN A 353 9.90 23.15 31.21
N THR A 354 11.08 22.55 31.10
CA THR A 354 11.26 21.24 30.47
C THR A 354 11.27 20.17 31.55
N GLN A 355 10.61 19.04 31.30
CA GLN A 355 10.44 17.97 32.26
C GLN A 355 10.86 16.63 31.66
N PHE A 356 11.52 15.81 32.47
CA PHE A 356 11.85 14.43 32.15
C PHE A 356 11.47 13.54 33.33
N THR A 357 10.74 12.46 33.06
CA THR A 357 10.59 11.36 34.00
C THR A 357 11.55 10.26 33.58
N ILE A 358 12.50 9.93 34.46
CA ILE A 358 13.57 8.96 34.19
C ILE A 358 13.52 7.86 35.25
N GLU A 359 13.63 6.61 34.80
CA GLU A 359 13.61 5.43 35.66
C GLU A 359 14.53 4.33 35.10
N ARG A 360 14.97 3.41 35.98
CA ARG A 360 15.59 2.15 35.54
C ARG A 360 14.52 1.20 35.00
N VAL A 361 14.51 1.02 33.69
CA VAL A 361 13.57 0.14 32.98
C VAL A 361 14.22 -1.21 32.68
N ASN A 362 13.40 -2.26 32.67
CA ASN A 362 13.81 -3.59 32.21
C ASN A 362 13.93 -3.59 30.67
N MET A 363 15.13 -3.89 30.16
CA MET A 363 15.45 -3.94 28.74
C MET A 363 15.45 -5.37 28.16
N GLY A 364 15.11 -6.36 28.99
CA GLY A 364 15.08 -7.78 28.67
C GLY A 364 15.82 -8.62 29.72
N TYR A 365 16.02 -9.90 29.41
CA TYR A 365 16.73 -10.83 30.28
C TYR A 365 17.99 -11.35 29.59
N LYS A 366 19.10 -11.43 30.33
CA LYS A 366 20.32 -12.12 29.92
C LYS A 366 20.57 -13.23 30.93
N GLU A 367 20.59 -14.48 30.46
CA GLU A 367 20.79 -15.67 31.33
C GLU A 367 19.80 -15.73 32.50
N GLY A 368 18.54 -15.35 32.26
CA GLY A 368 17.48 -15.33 33.29
C GLY A 368 17.53 -14.12 34.24
N VAL A 369 18.52 -13.23 34.12
CA VAL A 369 18.64 -12.02 34.94
C VAL A 369 18.12 -10.80 34.17
N PRO A 370 17.24 -9.96 34.75
CA PRO A 370 16.77 -8.75 34.10
C PRO A 370 17.92 -7.77 33.90
N VAL A 371 18.12 -7.33 32.66
CA VAL A 371 19.07 -6.28 32.31
C VAL A 371 18.33 -4.95 32.37
N THR A 372 18.72 -4.09 33.31
CA THR A 372 18.09 -2.76 33.48
C THR A 372 19.00 -1.65 32.99
N LYS A 373 18.40 -0.57 32.48
CA LYS A 373 19.09 0.66 32.08
C LYS A 373 18.27 1.86 32.53
N LEU A 374 18.90 2.97 32.88
CA LEU A 374 18.19 4.25 32.98
C LEU A 374 17.62 4.60 31.61
N ALA A 375 16.36 5.05 31.60
CA ALA A 375 15.68 5.52 30.40
C ALA A 375 14.66 6.62 30.72
N ILE A 376 14.39 7.48 29.75
CA ILE A 376 13.27 8.41 29.76
C ILE A 376 11.99 7.59 29.53
N ILE A 377 11.01 7.74 30.43
CA ILE A 377 9.68 7.10 30.31
C ILE A 377 8.57 8.12 30.02
N SER A 378 8.85 9.41 30.20
CA SER A 378 8.02 10.53 29.77
C SER A 378 8.89 11.78 29.65
N TYR A 379 8.57 12.67 28.72
CA TYR A 379 9.24 13.96 28.60
C TYR A 379 8.28 15.04 28.09
N GLY A 380 8.50 16.27 28.54
CA GLY A 380 7.80 17.45 28.06
C GLY A 380 8.80 18.56 27.78
N ILE A 381 8.97 18.94 26.52
CA ILE A 381 9.86 20.03 26.12
C ILE A 381 9.05 21.29 25.90
N TYR A 382 9.29 22.32 26.71
CA TYR A 382 8.56 23.58 26.57
C TYR A 382 9.41 24.63 25.87
N VAL A 383 8.96 25.06 24.70
CA VAL A 383 9.49 26.24 23.99
C VAL A 383 8.34 27.21 23.77
N ARG A 384 8.54 28.48 24.15
CA ARG A 384 7.53 29.51 23.96
C ARG A 384 7.36 29.81 22.47
N GLN A 385 6.13 29.69 21.97
CA GLN A 385 5.74 30.17 20.65
C GLN A 385 5.15 31.57 20.81
N ASP A 386 5.92 32.60 20.50
CA ASP A 386 5.34 33.94 20.38
C ASP A 386 4.52 33.98 19.08
N GLN A 387 3.19 33.85 19.20
CA GLN A 387 2.30 34.12 18.08
C GLN A 387 2.49 35.58 17.65
N GLU A 388 2.67 35.80 16.34
CA GLU A 388 2.74 37.14 15.78
C GLU A 388 1.53 37.97 16.23
N ARG A 389 1.79 39.08 16.94
CA ARG A 389 0.93 40.25 16.80
C ARG A 389 1.23 40.87 15.46
N THR A 390 0.54 40.43 14.40
CA THR A 390 0.36 41.26 13.21
C THR A 390 -0.48 42.46 13.66
N THR A 391 0.19 43.51 14.13
CA THR A 391 -0.46 44.78 14.40
C THR A 391 -0.65 45.46 13.04
N ILE A 392 -1.68 45.07 12.30
CA ILE A 392 -2.21 45.94 11.25
C ILE A 392 -2.89 47.09 11.98
N SER A 393 -2.21 48.23 12.10
CA SER A 393 -2.84 49.45 12.57
C SER A 393 -3.70 50.04 11.45
N THR A 394 -4.95 49.61 11.34
CA THR A 394 -5.98 50.45 10.73
C THR A 394 -6.58 51.32 11.83
N ARG A 395 -6.25 52.61 11.81
CA ARG A 395 -7.00 53.62 12.56
C ARG A 395 -8.44 53.61 12.08
N SER A 396 -9.41 53.38 12.97
CA SER A 396 -10.76 53.89 12.80
C SER A 396 -11.18 54.65 14.06
N ALA A 397 -11.87 55.75 13.82
CA ALA A 397 -12.25 56.74 14.81
C ALA A 397 -13.41 56.22 15.67
N ALA A 398 -13.10 55.63 16.81
CA ALA A 398 -13.92 55.64 18.02
C ALA A 398 -13.10 54.93 19.11
N GLY A 399 -12.57 55.71 20.06
CA GLY A 399 -11.72 55.20 21.12
C GLY A 399 -12.48 54.28 22.07
N GLN A 400 -12.19 52.99 22.01
CA GLN A 400 -12.34 52.05 23.13
C GLN A 400 -11.32 50.91 22.99
N ARG A 401 -10.32 50.87 23.87
CA ARG A 401 -9.38 49.75 24.00
C ARG A 401 -10.05 48.61 24.76
N PHE A 402 -10.56 47.60 24.07
CA PHE A 402 -10.81 46.29 24.68
C PHE A 402 -9.56 45.41 24.52
N VAL A 403 -8.78 45.28 25.61
CA VAL A 403 -7.70 44.29 25.69
C VAL A 403 -8.29 42.99 26.22
N ARG A 404 -8.75 42.10 25.34
CA ARG A 404 -8.99 40.70 25.71
C ARG A 404 -7.63 39.99 25.81
N ARG A 405 -7.23 39.61 27.02
CA ARG A 405 -6.13 38.65 27.25
C ARG A 405 -6.65 37.25 26.92
N ILE A 406 -6.16 36.65 25.85
CA ILE A 406 -6.23 35.19 25.67
C ILE A 406 -4.84 34.66 26.00
N LYS A 407 -4.71 34.03 27.16
CA LYS A 407 -3.57 33.17 27.51
C LYS A 407 -3.85 31.81 26.89
N ALA A 408 -2.99 31.34 26.00
CA ALA A 408 -2.90 29.94 25.66
C ALA A 408 -1.42 29.54 25.69
N PRO A 409 -0.95 28.81 26.72
CA PRO A 409 0.21 27.95 26.54
C PRO A 409 -0.24 26.71 25.75
N VAL A 410 0.46 26.37 24.68
CA VAL A 410 0.36 25.03 24.09
C VAL A 410 1.11 24.10 25.03
N VAL A 411 0.37 23.34 25.83
CA VAL A 411 0.88 22.21 26.60
C VAL A 411 0.88 21.03 25.64
N LEU A 412 2.07 20.57 25.23
CA LEU A 412 2.22 19.28 24.56
C LEU A 412 2.43 18.25 25.68
N ILE A 413 1.45 17.35 25.84
CA ILE A 413 1.45 16.25 26.83
C ILE A 413 2.25 15.09 26.27
#